data_AF-A0A9E4AZ25-F1
#
_entry.id   AF-A0A9E4AZ25-F1
#
_cell.length_a   1.000
_cell.length_b   1.000
_cell.length_c   1.000
_cell.angle_alpha   90.00
_cell.angle_beta   90.00
_cell.angle_gamma   90.00
#
_symmetry.space_group_name_H-M   'P 1'
#
loop_
_entity.id
_entity.type
_entity.pdbx_description
1 polymer ?
#
loop_
_entity_poly.entity_id
_entity_poly.type
_entity_poly.pdbx_seq_one_letter_code
_entity_poly.pdbx_strand_id
1 'polypeptide(L)'
;MPRTFKLPHFYHSPVISVVKHARREMDARKRDLSPTLLDFGPVRFKIARHFGFCYGVENAIEIAYQALAENPDKRIFLLSEIIHNPHVNENLKERGVQFLMDTAGTPLLPFDILMPDDVVIVPAFGTTLEVEQALRARGVTLTAYNTTCPFVEKVWRRSEEIGKQEYTVVIHGKRYHEETRATFSHAQAGAPVVVVRDLSEAQALATVISGEKDAAFFFEKFADRFSPGFDPTVHLKRIGVVNQTTM
;
A
#
# COMPACT_ATOMS: atom_id res chain seq x y z
N MET A 1 -6.90 23.67 8.60
CA MET A 1 -7.78 22.70 9.28
C MET A 1 -7.44 21.31 8.76
N PRO A 2 -7.45 20.26 9.59
CA PRO A 2 -7.27 18.88 9.09
C PRO A 2 -8.37 18.54 8.10
N ARG A 3 -8.05 17.78 7.04
CA ARG A 3 -9.02 17.32 6.04
C ARG A 3 -10.13 16.52 6.73
N THR A 4 -11.37 16.78 6.34
CA THR A 4 -12.55 16.01 6.76
C THR A 4 -12.99 15.15 5.59
N PHE A 5 -13.12 13.85 5.82
CA PHE A 5 -13.55 12.88 4.81
C PHE A 5 -15.06 12.64 4.89
N LYS A 6 -15.72 12.51 3.74
CA LYS A 6 -17.13 12.17 3.58
C LYS A 6 -17.30 10.67 3.45
N LEU A 7 -17.13 9.96 4.56
CA LEU A 7 -17.37 8.52 4.62
C LEU A 7 -18.84 8.21 4.92
N PRO A 8 -19.39 7.08 4.42
CA PRO A 8 -20.72 6.61 4.80
C PRO A 8 -20.94 6.56 6.31
N HIS A 9 -22.14 6.96 6.76
CA HIS A 9 -22.46 7.11 8.18
C HIS A 9 -22.19 5.83 9.01
N PHE A 10 -22.41 4.66 8.42
CA PHE A 10 -22.21 3.37 9.10
C PHE A 10 -20.74 3.02 9.39
N TYR A 11 -19.76 3.74 8.84
CA TYR A 11 -18.36 3.63 9.26
C TYR A 11 -18.01 4.53 10.47
N HIS A 12 -18.90 5.43 10.86
CA HIS A 12 -18.69 6.30 12.02
C HIS A 12 -19.23 5.65 13.27
N SER A 13 -18.42 5.65 14.33
CA SER A 13 -18.86 5.23 15.66
C SER A 13 -19.14 6.45 16.54
N PRO A 14 -20.32 6.52 17.19
CA PRO A 14 -20.68 7.67 18.03
C PRO A 14 -19.76 7.82 19.23
N VAL A 15 -19.31 6.71 19.83
CA VAL A 15 -18.40 6.73 20.98
C VAL A 15 -16.98 7.08 20.54
N ILE A 16 -16.46 6.40 19.51
CA ILE A 16 -15.08 6.58 19.05
C ILE A 16 -14.86 7.99 18.49
N SER A 17 -15.85 8.55 17.80
CA SER A 17 -15.75 9.91 17.25
C SER A 17 -15.61 10.95 18.36
N VAL A 18 -16.38 10.82 19.45
CA VAL A 18 -16.27 11.70 20.63
C VAL A 18 -14.89 11.57 21.28
N VAL A 19 -14.41 10.34 21.49
CA VAL A 19 -13.07 10.09 22.05
C VAL A 19 -11.97 10.72 21.18
N LYS A 20 -12.02 10.51 19.86
CA LYS A 20 -11.04 11.08 18.92
C LYS A 20 -11.10 12.61 18.87
N HIS A 21 -12.29 13.20 18.96
CA HIS A 21 -12.49 14.65 19.00
C HIS A 21 -11.84 15.25 20.25
N ALA A 22 -12.20 14.76 21.44
CA ALA A 22 -11.64 15.22 22.71
C ALA A 22 -10.11 15.09 22.72
N ARG A 23 -9.57 13.96 22.24
CA ARG A 23 -8.12 13.74 22.15
C ARG A 23 -7.41 14.67 21.16
N ARG A 24 -8.09 15.14 20.11
CA ARG A 24 -7.57 16.12 19.15
C ARG A 24 -7.56 17.53 19.72
N GLU A 25 -8.57 17.90 20.50
CA GLU A 25 -8.63 19.21 21.17
C GLU A 25 -7.58 19.32 22.27
N MET A 26 -7.45 18.28 23.10
CA MET A 26 -6.50 18.27 24.23
C MET A 26 -5.04 18.10 23.80
N ASP A 27 -4.79 17.35 22.73
CA ASP A 27 -3.44 17.05 22.23
C ASP A 27 -3.42 16.97 20.70
N ALA A 28 -3.55 18.12 20.05
CA ALA A 28 -3.60 18.23 18.59
C ALA A 28 -2.32 17.68 17.92
N ARG A 29 -1.17 17.78 18.60
CA ARG A 29 0.13 17.32 18.10
C ARG A 29 0.40 15.83 18.36
N LYS A 30 -0.52 15.13 19.02
CA LYS A 30 -0.42 13.70 19.34
C LYS A 30 0.88 13.33 20.08
N ARG A 31 1.31 14.19 21.01
CA ARG A 31 2.51 13.94 21.82
C ARG A 31 2.26 12.94 22.94
N ASP A 32 1.05 12.92 23.47
CA ASP A 32 0.65 11.97 24.51
C ASP A 32 0.21 10.66 23.85
N LEU A 33 1.05 9.64 24.00
CA LEU A 33 0.83 8.29 23.45
C LEU A 33 0.00 7.39 24.38
N SER A 34 -0.37 7.89 25.57
CA SER A 34 -1.16 7.10 26.51
C SER A 34 -2.56 6.77 25.94
N PRO A 35 -3.11 5.59 26.28
CA PRO A 35 -4.47 5.24 25.92
C PRO A 35 -5.46 6.15 26.62
N THR A 36 -6.61 6.38 25.99
CA THR A 36 -7.74 7.03 26.65
C THR A 36 -8.41 6.02 27.58
N LEU A 37 -8.55 6.37 28.85
CA LEU A 37 -9.29 5.57 29.83
C LEU A 37 -10.74 6.06 29.90
N LEU A 38 -11.70 5.18 29.61
CA LEU A 38 -13.10 5.40 29.93
C LEU A 38 -13.42 4.56 31.18
N ASP A 39 -13.65 5.23 32.30
CA ASP A 39 -13.89 4.58 33.60
C ASP A 39 -15.39 4.62 33.95
N PHE A 40 -16.01 3.44 34.03
CA PHE A 40 -17.40 3.26 34.42
C PHE A 40 -17.52 2.57 35.80
N GLY A 41 -16.47 2.64 36.63
CA GLY A 41 -16.40 2.02 37.95
C GLY A 41 -15.96 0.56 37.88
N PRO A 42 -16.86 -0.44 37.96
CA PRO A 42 -16.48 -1.85 37.88
C PRO A 42 -15.85 -2.27 36.55
N VAL A 43 -16.10 -1.51 35.47
CA VAL A 43 -15.57 -1.77 34.13
C VAL A 43 -14.82 -0.56 33.62
N ARG A 44 -13.65 -0.79 33.03
CA ARG A 44 -12.81 0.24 32.42
C ARG A 44 -12.40 -0.15 31.01
N PHE A 45 -12.51 0.78 30.08
CA PHE A 45 -12.05 0.61 28.71
C PHE A 45 -10.77 1.43 28.49
N LYS A 46 -9.73 0.78 27.97
CA LYS A 46 -8.51 1.45 27.51
C LYS A 46 -8.51 1.49 25.99
N ILE A 47 -8.69 2.67 25.43
CA ILE A 47 -8.71 2.90 23.98
C ILE A 47 -7.32 3.40 23.57
N ALA A 48 -6.66 2.70 22.66
CA ALA A 48 -5.34 3.09 22.17
C ALA A 48 -5.34 4.53 21.63
N ARG A 49 -4.21 5.25 21.72
CA ARG A 49 -4.08 6.61 21.16
C ARG A 49 -4.33 6.64 19.66
N HIS A 50 -3.87 5.62 18.94
CA HIS A 50 -3.97 5.48 17.50
C HIS A 50 -4.76 4.21 17.17
N PHE A 51 -5.92 4.37 16.53
CA PHE A 51 -6.79 3.27 16.14
C PHE A 51 -7.81 3.70 15.07
N GLY A 52 -8.38 2.72 14.36
CA GLY A 52 -9.32 2.93 13.26
C GLY A 52 -8.64 3.35 11.97
N PHE A 53 -9.41 3.90 11.04
CA PHE A 53 -8.91 4.30 9.72
C PHE A 53 -7.84 5.39 9.81
N CYS A 54 -6.77 5.19 9.05
CA CYS A 54 -5.75 6.20 8.80
C CYS A 54 -6.17 7.08 7.62
N TYR A 55 -5.45 8.19 7.41
CA TYR A 55 -5.72 9.10 6.29
C TYR A 55 -5.80 8.39 4.93
N GLY A 56 -4.88 7.46 4.64
CA GLY A 56 -4.87 6.74 3.37
C GLY A 56 -6.11 5.88 3.18
N VAL A 57 -6.56 5.21 4.23
CA VAL A 57 -7.78 4.39 4.22
C VAL A 57 -9.03 5.26 4.06
N GLU A 58 -9.15 6.35 4.82
CA GLU A 58 -10.30 7.26 4.69
C GLU A 58 -10.35 7.87 3.28
N ASN A 59 -9.21 8.28 2.72
CA ASN A 59 -9.12 8.80 1.36
C ASN A 59 -9.54 7.75 0.31
N ALA A 60 -9.08 6.51 0.45
CA ALA A 60 -9.44 5.46 -0.50
C ALA A 60 -10.92 5.13 -0.48
N ILE A 61 -11.52 5.00 0.70
CA ILE A 61 -12.95 4.76 0.84
C ILE A 61 -13.75 5.95 0.26
N GLU A 62 -13.39 7.20 0.57
CA GLU A 62 -14.06 8.38 0.03
C GLU A 62 -14.06 8.37 -1.51
N ILE A 63 -12.90 8.15 -2.14
CA ILE A 63 -12.77 8.13 -3.60
C ILE A 63 -13.56 6.97 -4.22
N ALA A 64 -13.57 5.78 -3.60
CA ALA A 64 -14.34 4.65 -4.13
C ALA A 64 -15.86 4.89 -4.08
N TYR A 65 -16.36 5.49 -2.99
CA TYR A 65 -17.78 5.87 -2.91
C TYR A 65 -18.12 7.03 -3.86
N GLN A 66 -17.18 7.94 -4.10
CA GLN A 66 -17.32 8.98 -5.11
C GLN A 66 -17.39 8.37 -6.52
N ALA A 67 -16.55 7.38 -6.83
CA ALA A 67 -16.58 6.66 -8.11
C ALA A 67 -17.95 6.01 -8.38
N LEU A 68 -18.53 5.38 -7.35
CA LEU A 68 -19.88 4.81 -7.40
C LEU A 68 -20.95 5.89 -7.63
N ALA A 69 -20.88 7.01 -6.92
CA ALA A 69 -21.87 8.09 -7.03
C ALA A 69 -21.83 8.83 -8.37
N GLU A 70 -20.63 9.00 -8.94
CA GLU A 70 -20.43 9.72 -10.21
C GLU A 70 -20.69 8.85 -11.44
N ASN A 71 -20.75 7.52 -11.29
CA ASN A 71 -20.90 6.58 -12.40
C ASN A 71 -22.01 5.54 -12.14
N PRO A 72 -23.27 5.96 -11.89
CA PRO A 72 -24.36 5.06 -11.50
C PRO A 72 -24.70 3.99 -12.55
N ASP A 73 -24.45 4.28 -13.84
CA ASP A 73 -24.81 3.41 -14.96
C ASP A 73 -23.60 2.67 -15.57
N LYS A 74 -22.43 2.73 -14.92
CA LYS A 74 -21.21 2.10 -15.44
C LYS A 74 -20.80 0.89 -14.63
N ARG A 75 -20.08 -0.03 -15.27
CA ARG A 75 -19.39 -1.11 -14.55
C ARG A 75 -18.19 -0.53 -13.82
N ILE A 76 -18.06 -0.89 -12.54
CA ILE A 76 -16.97 -0.44 -11.70
C ILE A 76 -16.18 -1.66 -11.23
N PHE A 77 -14.88 -1.59 -11.48
CA PHE A 77 -13.93 -2.61 -11.10
C PHE A 77 -12.93 -2.06 -10.09
N LEU A 78 -12.49 -2.91 -9.18
CA LEU A 78 -11.35 -2.67 -8.30
C LEU A 78 -10.24 -3.63 -8.70
N LEU A 79 -9.00 -3.14 -8.80
CA LEU A 79 -7.89 -4.00 -9.21
C LEU A 79 -7.65 -5.17 -8.25
N SER A 80 -7.76 -4.93 -6.94
CA SER A 80 -7.67 -5.93 -5.89
C SER A 80 -8.54 -5.51 -4.71
N GLU A 81 -8.25 -5.91 -3.48
CA GLU A 81 -8.86 -5.33 -2.29
C GLU A 81 -8.55 -3.83 -2.18
N ILE A 82 -9.55 -2.99 -1.84
CA ILE A 82 -9.30 -1.55 -1.67
C ILE A 82 -8.33 -1.30 -0.51
N ILE A 83 -8.55 -2.08 0.55
CA ILE A 83 -7.80 -2.23 1.79
C ILE A 83 -8.04 -3.65 2.30
N HIS A 84 -7.17 -4.18 3.15
CA HIS A 84 -7.36 -5.48 3.82
C HIS A 84 -8.41 -5.42 4.96
N ASN A 85 -9.65 -5.12 4.59
CA ASN A 85 -10.80 -5.13 5.48
C ASN A 85 -11.98 -5.80 4.78
N PRO A 86 -12.32 -7.04 5.14
CA PRO A 86 -13.39 -7.80 4.49
C PRO A 86 -14.72 -7.07 4.49
N HIS A 87 -15.08 -6.38 5.58
CA HIS A 87 -16.33 -5.62 5.64
C HIS A 87 -16.36 -4.48 4.63
N VAL A 88 -15.27 -3.72 4.47
CA VAL A 88 -15.22 -2.63 3.48
C VAL A 88 -15.32 -3.18 2.06
N ASN A 89 -14.60 -4.27 1.75
CA ASN A 89 -14.66 -4.90 0.43
C ASN A 89 -16.06 -5.47 0.14
N GLU A 90 -16.72 -6.10 1.12
CA GLU A 90 -18.07 -6.63 0.95
C GLU A 90 -19.09 -5.53 0.69
N ASN A 91 -19.02 -4.42 1.42
CA ASN A 91 -19.90 -3.26 1.17
C ASN A 91 -19.74 -2.70 -0.26
N LEU A 92 -18.54 -2.78 -0.85
CA LEU A 92 -18.33 -2.37 -2.25
C LEU A 92 -18.90 -3.40 -3.23
N LYS A 93 -18.76 -4.71 -2.94
CA LYS A 93 -19.34 -5.79 -3.75
C LYS A 93 -20.86 -5.74 -3.78
N GLU A 94 -21.50 -5.53 -2.63
CA GLU A 94 -22.96 -5.37 -2.52
C GLU A 94 -23.48 -4.19 -3.35
N ARG A 95 -22.60 -3.25 -3.72
CA ARG A 95 -22.89 -2.09 -4.57
C ARG A 95 -22.52 -2.30 -6.04
N GLY A 96 -22.17 -3.52 -6.43
CA GLY A 96 -21.88 -3.90 -7.81
C GLY A 96 -20.41 -3.76 -8.21
N VAL A 97 -19.49 -3.43 -7.29
CA VAL A 97 -18.05 -3.40 -7.61
C VAL A 97 -17.52 -4.82 -7.80
N GLN A 98 -16.82 -5.06 -8.90
CA GLN A 98 -16.18 -6.34 -9.21
C GLN A 98 -14.66 -6.27 -9.04
N PHE A 99 -14.03 -7.38 -8.62
CA PHE A 99 -12.60 -7.43 -8.34
C PHE A 99 -11.88 -8.10 -9.50
N LEU A 100 -10.85 -7.45 -10.04
CA LEU A 100 -10.10 -7.98 -11.19
C LEU A 100 -9.05 -9.01 -10.78
N MET A 101 -8.46 -8.86 -9.59
CA MET A 101 -7.43 -9.76 -9.05
C MET A 101 -7.64 -9.99 -7.55
N ASP A 102 -7.03 -11.04 -7.02
CA ASP A 102 -6.87 -11.24 -5.58
C ASP A 102 -5.68 -10.42 -5.02
N THR A 103 -5.41 -10.54 -3.72
CA THR A 103 -4.30 -9.85 -3.04
C THR A 103 -2.92 -10.42 -3.40
N ALA A 104 -2.87 -11.64 -3.91
CA ALA A 104 -1.66 -12.25 -4.48
C ALA A 104 -1.40 -11.79 -5.93
N GLY A 105 -2.34 -11.04 -6.54
CA GLY A 105 -2.30 -10.57 -7.93
C GLY A 105 -2.67 -11.63 -8.95
N THR A 106 -3.30 -12.72 -8.52
CA THR A 106 -3.91 -13.69 -9.42
C THR A 106 -5.16 -13.05 -10.05
N PRO A 107 -5.31 -13.06 -11.38
CA PRO A 107 -6.53 -12.58 -12.02
C PRO A 107 -7.74 -13.40 -11.58
N LEU A 108 -8.78 -12.70 -11.10
CA LEU A 108 -10.12 -13.26 -10.86
C LEU A 108 -10.99 -13.11 -12.11
N LEU A 109 -10.76 -12.04 -12.87
CA LEU A 109 -11.42 -11.73 -14.13
C LEU A 109 -10.35 -11.38 -15.18
N PRO A 110 -10.49 -11.83 -16.44
CA PRO A 110 -9.55 -11.48 -17.48
C PRO A 110 -9.70 -9.99 -17.84
N PHE A 111 -8.59 -9.28 -18.04
CA PHE A 111 -8.62 -7.84 -18.37
C PHE A 111 -9.28 -7.54 -19.73
N ASP A 112 -9.45 -8.54 -20.59
CA ASP A 112 -10.07 -8.39 -21.92
C ASP A 112 -11.59 -8.14 -21.86
N ILE A 113 -12.22 -8.30 -20.69
CA ILE A 113 -13.63 -7.91 -20.50
C ILE A 113 -13.80 -6.40 -20.33
N LEU A 114 -12.69 -5.68 -20.07
CA LEU A 114 -12.70 -4.26 -19.81
C LEU A 114 -12.91 -3.48 -21.11
N MET A 115 -13.83 -2.53 -21.03
CA MET A 115 -14.19 -1.60 -22.09
C MET A 115 -13.68 -0.20 -21.73
N PRO A 116 -13.42 0.69 -22.71
CA PRO A 116 -12.90 2.03 -22.44
C PRO A 116 -13.78 2.90 -21.52
N ASP A 117 -15.07 2.61 -21.43
CA ASP A 117 -16.02 3.32 -20.57
C ASP A 117 -16.08 2.79 -19.14
N ASP A 118 -15.49 1.62 -18.86
CA ASP A 118 -15.45 1.05 -17.51
C ASP A 118 -14.64 1.91 -16.55
N VAL A 119 -15.06 1.91 -15.29
CA VAL A 119 -14.34 2.57 -14.21
C VAL A 119 -13.45 1.54 -13.52
N VAL A 120 -12.15 1.82 -13.44
CA VAL A 120 -11.20 0.98 -12.71
C VAL A 120 -10.57 1.79 -11.58
N ILE A 121 -10.77 1.31 -10.35
CA ILE A 121 -10.25 1.90 -9.13
C ILE A 121 -8.94 1.20 -8.76
N VAL A 122 -7.87 1.99 -8.58
CA VAL A 122 -6.58 1.50 -8.07
C VAL A 122 -6.65 1.51 -6.53
N PRO A 123 -6.28 0.41 -5.83
CA PRO A 123 -6.39 0.30 -4.38
C PRO A 123 -5.38 1.20 -3.63
N ALA A 124 -5.53 1.30 -2.31
CA ALA A 124 -4.71 2.18 -1.48
C ALA A 124 -3.21 1.82 -1.49
N PHE A 125 -2.89 0.56 -1.81
CA PHE A 125 -1.54 0.02 -1.90
C PHE A 125 -0.87 0.31 -3.26
N GLY A 126 -1.62 0.84 -4.22
CA GLY A 126 -1.17 1.08 -5.58
C GLY A 126 -1.22 -0.15 -6.47
N THR A 127 -0.53 -0.08 -7.61
CA THR A 127 -0.42 -1.20 -8.53
C THR A 127 0.94 -1.20 -9.22
N THR A 128 1.27 -2.29 -9.91
CA THR A 128 2.56 -2.43 -10.60
C THR A 128 2.54 -1.73 -11.96
N LEU A 129 3.69 -1.30 -12.46
CA LEU A 129 3.79 -0.64 -13.77
C LEU A 129 3.28 -1.55 -14.91
N GLU A 130 3.46 -2.86 -14.79
CA GLU A 130 3.00 -3.83 -15.78
C GLU A 130 1.46 -3.86 -15.85
N VAL A 131 0.78 -3.83 -14.70
CA VAL A 131 -0.69 -3.76 -14.63
C VAL A 131 -1.18 -2.41 -15.17
N GLU A 132 -0.54 -1.31 -14.80
CA GLU A 132 -0.89 0.02 -15.35
C GLU A 132 -0.79 0.06 -16.87
N GLN A 133 0.31 -0.47 -17.43
CA GLN A 133 0.53 -0.53 -18.87
C GLN A 133 -0.50 -1.42 -19.56
N ALA A 134 -0.82 -2.59 -18.99
CA ALA A 134 -1.81 -3.52 -19.54
C ALA A 134 -3.22 -2.89 -19.62
N LEU A 135 -3.59 -2.08 -18.62
CA LEU A 135 -4.88 -1.37 -18.58
C LEU A 135 -4.89 -0.18 -19.53
N ARG A 136 -3.82 0.62 -19.55
CA ARG A 136 -3.69 1.75 -20.50
C ARG A 136 -3.74 1.29 -21.96
N ALA A 137 -3.12 0.15 -22.28
CA ALA A 137 -3.16 -0.45 -23.61
C ALA A 137 -4.59 -0.83 -24.06
N ARG A 138 -5.52 -1.00 -23.11
CA ARG A 138 -6.94 -1.30 -23.35
C ARG A 138 -7.83 -0.05 -23.31
N GLY A 139 -7.24 1.15 -23.22
CA GLY A 139 -7.97 2.41 -23.16
C GLY A 139 -8.55 2.76 -21.79
N VAL A 140 -8.21 1.99 -20.74
CA VAL A 140 -8.66 2.25 -19.37
C VAL A 140 -7.85 3.40 -18.76
N THR A 141 -8.55 4.41 -18.24
CA THR A 141 -7.93 5.55 -17.57
C THR A 141 -7.92 5.35 -16.06
N LEU A 142 -6.72 5.18 -15.47
CA LEU A 142 -6.57 4.92 -14.03
C LEU A 142 -6.50 6.18 -13.17
N THR A 143 -6.28 7.36 -13.77
CA THR A 143 -6.00 8.59 -13.01
C THR A 143 -7.22 9.17 -12.31
N ALA A 144 -8.44 8.85 -12.76
CA ALA A 144 -9.67 9.39 -12.19
C ALA A 144 -9.92 8.87 -10.77
N TYR A 145 -9.68 7.59 -10.52
CA TYR A 145 -9.97 6.92 -9.25
C TYR A 145 -8.75 6.12 -8.75
N ASN A 146 -7.58 6.75 -8.78
CA ASN A 146 -6.40 6.20 -8.13
C ASN A 146 -6.43 6.51 -6.63
N THR A 147 -6.58 5.49 -5.80
CA THR A 147 -6.64 5.65 -4.34
C THR A 147 -5.32 5.43 -3.62
N THR A 148 -4.21 5.23 -4.36
CA THR A 148 -2.88 4.99 -3.79
C THR A 148 -2.59 5.99 -2.68
N CYS A 149 -2.23 5.48 -1.53
CA CYS A 149 -1.95 6.30 -0.36
C CYS A 149 -0.75 7.22 -0.66
N PRO A 150 -0.83 8.54 -0.38
CA PRO A 150 0.29 9.45 -0.63
C PRO A 150 1.58 9.09 0.13
N PHE A 151 1.48 8.30 1.21
CA PHE A 151 2.63 7.78 1.93
C PHE A 151 3.30 6.61 1.18
N VAL A 152 2.55 5.82 0.41
CA VAL A 152 3.08 4.78 -0.49
C VAL A 152 3.76 5.45 -1.69
N GLU A 153 3.10 6.42 -2.33
CA GLU A 153 3.71 7.20 -3.43
C GLU A 153 5.00 7.92 -3.00
N LYS A 154 5.07 8.35 -1.74
CA LYS A 154 6.29 8.94 -1.18
C LYS A 154 7.44 7.93 -1.12
N VAL A 155 7.15 6.67 -0.83
CA VAL A 155 8.14 5.58 -0.89
C VAL A 155 8.64 5.40 -2.33
N TRP A 156 7.73 5.37 -3.31
CA TRP A 156 8.11 5.23 -4.73
C TRP A 156 9.01 6.37 -5.21
N ARG A 157 8.63 7.61 -4.89
CA ARG A 157 9.45 8.80 -5.20
C ARG A 157 10.83 8.72 -4.56
N ARG A 158 10.90 8.24 -3.31
CA ARG A 158 12.18 8.08 -2.62
C ARG A 158 13.04 6.99 -3.26
N SER A 159 12.45 5.88 -3.70
CA SER A 159 13.14 4.84 -4.46
C SER A 159 13.69 5.40 -5.79
N GLU A 160 12.92 6.21 -6.50
CA GLU A 160 13.35 6.87 -7.73
C GLU A 160 14.52 7.85 -7.48
N GLU A 161 14.45 8.65 -6.42
CA GLU A 161 15.54 9.56 -6.01
C GLU A 161 16.84 8.80 -5.68
N ILE A 162 16.73 7.65 -4.99
CA ILE A 162 17.86 6.77 -4.68
C ILE A 162 18.46 6.21 -5.98
N GLY A 163 17.63 5.75 -6.91
CA GLY A 163 18.06 5.24 -8.21
C GLY A 163 18.78 6.27 -9.06
N LYS A 164 18.28 7.52 -9.10
CA LYS A 164 18.94 8.65 -9.78
C LYS A 164 20.34 8.97 -9.24
N GLN A 165 20.64 8.55 -8.02
CA GLN A 165 21.96 8.70 -7.41
C GLN A 165 22.85 7.45 -7.58
N GLU A 166 22.44 6.50 -8.42
CA GLU A 166 23.14 5.24 -8.71
C GLU A 166 23.32 4.33 -7.48
N TYR A 167 22.34 4.36 -6.58
CA TYR A 167 22.25 3.40 -5.46
C TYR A 167 21.30 2.27 -5.82
N THR A 168 21.61 1.07 -5.31
CA THR A 168 20.66 -0.03 -5.23
C THR A 168 19.59 0.25 -4.19
N VAL A 169 18.34 -0.02 -4.52
CA VAL A 169 17.22 0.12 -3.59
C VAL A 169 17.04 -1.19 -2.82
N VAL A 170 17.21 -1.13 -1.51
CA VAL A 170 16.82 -2.22 -0.60
C VAL A 170 15.42 -1.92 -0.07
N ILE A 171 14.44 -2.73 -0.45
CA ILE A 171 13.08 -2.61 0.05
C ILE A 171 12.94 -3.48 1.30
N HIS A 172 12.65 -2.86 2.44
CA HIS A 172 12.22 -3.60 3.62
C HIS A 172 10.70 -3.80 3.57
N GLY A 173 10.28 -5.04 3.30
CA GLY A 173 8.90 -5.40 2.96
C GLY A 173 8.69 -6.91 2.77
N LYS A 174 7.44 -7.35 2.78
CA LYS A 174 7.08 -8.71 2.34
C LYS A 174 6.97 -8.73 0.82
N ARG A 175 7.88 -9.44 0.12
CA ARG A 175 7.94 -9.54 -1.36
C ARG A 175 6.58 -9.79 -2.03
N TYR A 176 5.74 -10.60 -1.40
CA TYR A 176 4.46 -11.04 -1.96
C TYR A 176 3.30 -10.09 -1.65
N HIS A 177 3.47 -9.13 -0.73
CA HIS A 177 2.44 -8.13 -0.41
C HIS A 177 2.28 -7.15 -1.58
N GLU A 178 1.05 -6.77 -1.89
CA GLU A 178 0.71 -5.91 -3.03
C GLU A 178 1.46 -4.56 -3.03
N GLU A 179 1.55 -3.89 -1.87
CA GLU A 179 2.32 -2.64 -1.72
C GLU A 179 3.81 -2.84 -2.08
N THR A 180 4.41 -3.93 -1.62
CA THR A 180 5.82 -4.25 -1.91
C THR A 180 5.99 -4.57 -3.38
N ARG A 181 5.05 -5.28 -4.01
CA ARG A 181 5.09 -5.61 -5.44
C ARG A 181 5.00 -4.35 -6.30
N ALA A 182 4.10 -3.42 -5.93
CA ALA A 182 4.01 -2.12 -6.58
C ALA A 182 5.32 -1.34 -6.40
N THR A 183 5.81 -1.18 -5.16
CA THR A 183 7.08 -0.48 -4.92
C THR A 183 8.25 -1.10 -5.68
N PHE A 184 8.35 -2.43 -5.71
CA PHE A 184 9.39 -3.15 -6.43
C PHE A 184 9.33 -2.87 -7.93
N SER A 185 8.14 -2.95 -8.54
CA SER A 185 7.93 -2.66 -9.97
C SER A 185 8.32 -1.23 -10.34
N HIS A 186 7.91 -0.25 -9.52
CA HIS A 186 8.28 1.15 -9.72
C HIS A 186 9.79 1.40 -9.51
N ALA A 187 10.40 0.79 -8.50
CA ALA A 187 11.82 0.98 -8.20
C ALA A 187 12.75 0.33 -9.24
N GLN A 188 12.41 -0.87 -9.71
CA GLN A 188 13.25 -1.61 -10.66
C GLN A 188 13.32 -0.97 -12.05
N ALA A 189 12.43 -0.03 -12.35
CA ALA A 189 12.47 0.76 -13.58
C ALA A 189 13.68 1.71 -13.64
N GLY A 190 14.28 2.06 -12.49
CA GLY A 190 15.37 3.04 -12.41
C GLY A 190 16.58 2.63 -11.55
N ALA A 191 16.55 1.46 -10.90
CA ALA A 191 17.65 0.99 -10.06
C ALA A 191 17.67 -0.54 -9.93
N PRO A 192 18.82 -1.16 -9.60
CA PRO A 192 18.83 -2.50 -9.05
C PRO A 192 18.05 -2.53 -7.73
N VAL A 193 17.26 -3.58 -7.51
CA VAL A 193 16.41 -3.70 -6.32
C VAL A 193 16.61 -5.06 -5.66
N VAL A 194 16.59 -5.11 -4.33
CA VAL A 194 16.44 -6.33 -3.54
C VAL A 194 15.46 -6.13 -2.39
N VAL A 195 14.64 -7.14 -2.08
CA VAL A 195 13.67 -7.10 -0.97
C VAL A 195 14.16 -7.93 0.21
N VAL A 196 14.11 -7.37 1.41
CA VAL A 196 14.35 -8.06 2.69
C VAL A 196 13.13 -7.92 3.60
N ARG A 197 12.78 -9.00 4.31
CA ARG A 197 11.57 -9.04 5.14
C ARG A 197 11.82 -8.69 6.60
N ASP A 198 12.94 -9.12 7.15
CA ASP A 198 13.18 -9.10 8.60
C ASP A 198 14.67 -8.94 8.92
N LEU A 199 14.98 -8.90 10.21
CA LEU A 199 16.35 -8.76 10.70
C LEU A 199 17.27 -9.89 10.23
N SER A 200 16.76 -11.13 10.14
CA SER A 200 17.57 -12.26 9.70
C SER A 200 17.97 -12.13 8.23
N GLU A 201 17.05 -11.68 7.39
CA GLU A 201 17.34 -11.41 5.98
C GLU A 201 18.24 -10.19 5.78
N ALA A 202 18.06 -9.14 6.57
CA ALA A 202 18.97 -7.99 6.57
C ALA A 202 20.40 -8.39 6.98
N GLN A 203 20.54 -9.26 7.99
CA GLN A 203 21.84 -9.83 8.38
C GLN A 203 22.44 -10.68 7.26
N ALA A 204 21.63 -11.51 6.60
CA ALA A 204 22.10 -12.31 5.46
C ALA A 204 22.54 -11.45 4.27
N LEU A 205 21.90 -10.30 4.02
CA LEU A 205 22.35 -9.36 3.00
C LEU A 205 23.66 -8.69 3.42
N ALA A 206 23.80 -8.37 4.71
CA ALA A 206 25.02 -7.77 5.26
C ALA A 206 26.24 -8.69 5.14
N THR A 207 26.08 -10.01 5.29
CA THR A 207 27.19 -10.97 5.09
C THR A 207 27.63 -11.07 3.62
N VAL A 208 26.72 -10.83 2.67
CA VAL A 208 27.08 -10.69 1.26
C VAL A 208 27.83 -9.37 1.03
N ILE A 209 27.34 -8.26 1.59
CA ILE A 209 27.97 -6.93 1.48
C ILE A 209 29.39 -6.93 2.07
N SER A 210 29.61 -7.61 3.19
CA SER A 210 30.91 -7.69 3.85
C SER A 210 31.89 -8.68 3.19
N GLY A 211 31.43 -9.46 2.21
CA GLY A 211 32.23 -10.48 1.53
C GLY A 211 32.40 -11.79 2.33
N GLU A 212 31.68 -11.97 3.43
CA GLU A 212 31.64 -13.25 4.17
C GLU A 212 30.92 -14.35 3.37
N LYS A 213 29.89 -13.96 2.61
CA LYS A 213 29.13 -14.82 1.70
C LYS A 213 29.29 -14.35 0.27
N ASP A 214 29.26 -15.31 -0.66
CA ASP A 214 29.46 -15.05 -2.08
C ASP A 214 28.15 -14.76 -2.84
N ALA A 215 28.27 -14.52 -4.14
CA ALA A 215 27.13 -14.28 -5.02
C ALA A 215 26.19 -15.50 -5.11
N ALA A 216 26.72 -16.73 -5.00
CA ALA A 216 25.90 -17.94 -5.04
C ALA A 216 24.94 -17.99 -3.84
N PHE A 217 25.45 -17.69 -2.64
CA PHE A 217 24.61 -17.56 -1.45
C PHE A 217 23.55 -16.46 -1.62
N PHE A 218 23.89 -15.32 -2.23
CA PHE A 218 22.92 -14.26 -2.48
C PHE A 218 21.75 -14.76 -3.34
N PHE A 219 22.03 -15.39 -4.49
CA PHE A 219 20.99 -15.84 -5.41
C PHE A 219 20.13 -16.95 -4.82
N GLU A 220 20.72 -17.86 -4.04
CA GLU A 220 19.96 -18.88 -3.31
C GLU A 220 19.08 -18.24 -2.22
N LYS A 221 19.69 -17.41 -1.36
CA LYS A 221 19.00 -16.83 -0.21
C LYS A 221 17.89 -15.90 -0.65
N PHE A 222 18.13 -15.03 -1.63
CA PHE A 222 17.18 -13.99 -2.01
C PHE A 222 16.28 -14.38 -3.18
N ALA A 223 16.53 -15.48 -3.89
CA ALA A 223 15.69 -16.05 -4.96
C ALA A 223 14.82 -14.99 -5.68
N ASP A 224 13.53 -15.17 -5.90
CA ASP A 224 12.56 -14.23 -6.48
C ASP A 224 12.43 -12.76 -5.94
N ARG A 225 13.41 -12.24 -5.20
CA ARG A 225 13.36 -10.94 -4.48
C ARG A 225 14.32 -9.87 -4.99
N PHE A 226 14.97 -10.08 -6.12
CA PHE A 226 15.84 -9.07 -6.74
C PHE A 226 15.41 -8.76 -8.18
N SER A 227 15.78 -7.58 -8.66
CA SER A 227 15.45 -7.13 -10.02
C SER A 227 16.23 -7.91 -11.09
N PRO A 228 15.72 -8.07 -12.32
CA PRO A 228 16.49 -8.68 -13.41
C PRO A 228 17.87 -8.02 -13.60
N GLY A 229 18.89 -8.84 -13.90
CA GLY A 229 20.26 -8.36 -14.12
C GLY A 229 21.02 -7.94 -12.86
N PHE A 230 20.53 -8.29 -11.66
CA PHE A 230 21.21 -7.94 -10.42
C PHE A 230 22.55 -8.67 -10.25
N ASP A 231 23.64 -7.93 -10.10
CA ASP A 231 24.95 -8.45 -9.72
C ASP A 231 25.30 -8.01 -8.29
N PRO A 232 25.31 -8.92 -7.29
CA PRO A 232 25.62 -8.57 -5.91
C PRO A 232 27.05 -8.05 -5.71
N THR A 233 27.99 -8.36 -6.61
CA THR A 233 29.39 -7.88 -6.52
C THR A 233 29.55 -6.42 -6.94
N VAL A 234 28.60 -5.89 -7.73
CA VAL A 234 28.60 -4.51 -8.22
C VAL A 234 27.54 -3.68 -7.49
N HIS A 235 26.30 -4.18 -7.46
CA HIS A 235 25.13 -3.41 -7.04
C HIS A 235 25.07 -3.21 -5.52
N LEU A 236 25.70 -4.06 -4.71
CA LEU A 236 25.66 -3.90 -3.24
C LEU A 236 26.70 -2.91 -2.69
N LYS A 237 27.49 -2.24 -3.54
CA LYS A 237 28.49 -1.25 -3.11
C LYS A 237 27.88 0.04 -2.56
N ARG A 238 26.71 0.43 -3.06
CA ARG A 238 25.98 1.64 -2.67
C ARG A 238 24.51 1.29 -2.55
N ILE A 239 23.98 1.33 -1.33
CA ILE A 239 22.58 0.97 -1.07
C ILE A 239 21.80 2.13 -0.43
N GLY A 240 20.54 2.26 -0.81
CA GLY A 240 19.55 3.11 -0.16
C GLY A 240 18.37 2.26 0.27
N VAL A 241 17.91 2.43 1.51
CA VAL A 241 16.82 1.64 2.08
C VAL A 241 15.51 2.41 2.00
N VAL A 242 14.46 1.74 1.58
CA VAL A 242 13.08 2.21 1.71
C VAL A 242 12.25 1.22 2.52
N ASN A 243 11.40 1.73 3.41
CA ASN A 243 10.52 0.91 4.23
C ASN A 243 9.11 0.96 3.66
N GLN A 244 8.49 -0.21 3.50
CA GLN A 244 7.05 -0.29 3.22
C GLN A 244 6.24 0.22 4.41
N THR A 245 5.04 0.72 4.13
CA THR A 245 4.10 1.18 5.15
C THR A 245 3.29 0.03 5.74
N THR A 246 3.21 -1.08 5.01
CA THR A 246 2.64 -2.36 5.46
C THR A 246 3.69 -3.46 5.45
N MET A 247 3.81 -4.17 6.58
CA MET A 247 4.66 -5.36 6.72
C MET A 247 3.80 -6.61 6.79
#